data_AF-A0AA40HVP1-F1
#
_entry.id   AF-A0AA40HVP1-F1
#
_cell.length_a   1.000
_cell.length_b   1.000
_cell.length_c   1.000
_cell.angle_alpha   90.00
_cell.angle_beta   90.00
_cell.angle_gamma   90.00
#
_symmetry.space_group_name_H-M   'P 1'
#
loop_
_entity.id
_entity.type
_entity.pdbx_description
1 polymer ?
#
loop_
_entity_poly.entity_id
_entity_poly.type
_entity_poly.pdbx_seq_one_letter_code
_entity_poly.pdbx_strand_id
1 'polypeptide(L)'
;MGLLRGAGQALRRLIRGPTVSNIRLAGLEYVLHFTALNGKIYFRSYKLLLKKSGCRTPRIELEEMGPSLDLVLRRTHLASDDLYKLSMKMPKALK
;
A
#
# COMPACT_ATOMS: atom_id res chain seq x y z
N MET A 1 -5.83 -14.61 -9.81
CA MET A 1 -4.86 -13.49 -9.73
C MET A 1 -5.49 -12.09 -9.77
N GLY A 2 -6.62 -11.86 -10.47
CA GLY A 2 -7.24 -10.53 -10.60
C GLY A 2 -7.86 -9.95 -9.31
N LEU A 3 -8.35 -10.79 -8.40
CA LEU A 3 -9.03 -10.37 -7.17
C LEU A 3 -8.07 -9.69 -6.15
N LEU A 4 -6.88 -10.27 -5.97
CA LEU A 4 -5.81 -9.71 -5.14
C LEU A 4 -5.31 -8.37 -5.71
N ARG A 5 -5.27 -8.24 -7.04
CA ARG A 5 -4.95 -6.97 -7.71
C ARG A 5 -6.02 -5.91 -7.47
N GLY A 6 -7.30 -6.28 -7.46
CA GLY A 6 -8.41 -5.37 -7.13
C GLY A 6 -8.36 -4.89 -5.69
N ALA A 7 -8.19 -5.82 -4.74
CA ALA A 7 -8.07 -5.51 -3.31
C ALA A 7 -6.86 -4.60 -3.01
N GLY A 8 -5.70 -4.90 -3.59
CA GLY A 8 -4.51 -4.08 -3.43
C GLY A 8 -4.67 -2.65 -3.97
N GLN A 9 -5.38 -2.47 -5.09
CA GLN A 9 -5.67 -1.14 -5.64
C GLN A 9 -6.63 -0.33 -4.77
N ALA A 10 -7.68 -0.96 -4.24
CA ALA A 10 -8.62 -0.29 -3.34
C ALA A 10 -7.92 0.19 -2.07
N LEU A 11 -7.07 -0.65 -1.48
CA LEU A 11 -6.38 -0.34 -0.24
C LEU A 11 -5.32 0.76 -0.42
N ARG A 12 -4.60 0.75 -1.54
CA ARG A 12 -3.71 1.84 -1.92
C ARG A 12 -4.46 3.16 -2.03
N ARG A 13 -5.66 3.19 -2.62
CA ARG A 13 -6.45 4.43 -2.78
C ARG A 13 -6.86 5.02 -1.43
N LEU A 14 -7.18 4.19 -0.44
CA LEU A 14 -7.57 4.64 0.89
C LEU A 14 -6.42 5.34 1.64
N ILE A 15 -5.18 4.88 1.44
CA ILE A 15 -4.03 5.26 2.30
C ILE A 15 -3.06 6.24 1.60
N ARG A 16 -3.11 6.35 0.27
CA ARG A 16 -2.09 7.06 -0.54
C ARG A 16 -1.97 8.57 -0.29
N GLY A 17 -2.98 9.23 0.28
CA GLY A 17 -2.94 10.68 0.49
C GLY A 17 -2.70 11.48 -0.81
N PRO A 18 -2.27 12.76 -0.72
CA PRO A 18 -1.98 13.58 -1.88
C PRO A 18 -0.73 13.12 -2.63
N THR A 19 -0.75 13.24 -3.96
CA THR A 19 0.43 12.96 -4.80
C THR A 19 1.39 14.14 -4.74
N VAL A 20 2.57 13.92 -4.18
CA VAL A 20 3.66 14.90 -4.10
C VAL A 20 4.86 14.45 -4.94
N SER A 21 5.59 15.39 -5.53
CA SER A 21 6.79 15.10 -6.34
C SER A 21 8.01 14.77 -5.50
N ASN A 22 8.12 15.34 -4.30
CA ASN A 22 9.22 15.13 -3.37
C ASN A 22 8.70 14.85 -1.96
N ILE A 23 9.36 13.90 -1.27
CA ILE A 23 9.04 13.50 0.09
C ILE A 23 10.29 13.69 0.95
N ARG A 24 10.13 14.26 2.15
CA ARG A 24 11.23 14.41 3.12
C ARG A 24 11.51 13.07 3.80
N LEU A 25 12.78 12.71 3.96
CA LEU A 25 13.19 11.46 4.63
C LEU A 25 12.67 11.37 6.07
N ALA A 26 12.64 12.48 6.81
CA ALA A 26 12.10 12.53 8.16
C ALA A 26 10.59 12.25 8.24
N GLY A 27 9.86 12.38 7.12
CA GLY A 27 8.44 12.04 7.05
C GLY A 27 8.17 10.57 6.75
N LEU A 28 9.21 9.75 6.56
CA LEU A 28 9.09 8.32 6.31
C LEU A 28 9.04 7.57 7.65
N GLU A 29 7.91 7.65 8.34
CA GLU A 29 7.77 7.13 9.71
C GLU A 29 7.18 5.72 9.77
N TYR A 30 6.29 5.37 8.84
CA TYR A 30 5.52 4.12 8.87
C TYR A 30 5.58 3.37 7.54
N VAL A 31 5.72 2.04 7.62
CA VAL A 31 5.62 1.12 6.49
C VAL A 31 4.48 0.15 6.75
N LEU A 32 3.60 0.06 5.76
CA LEU A 32 2.51 -0.90 5.73
C LEU A 32 2.90 -2.07 4.85
N HIS A 33 2.90 -3.27 5.43
CA HIS A 33 3.21 -4.52 4.74
C HIS A 33 1.95 -5.35 4.55
N PHE A 34 1.73 -5.80 3.32
CA PHE A 34 0.61 -6.66 2.94
C PHE A 34 1.16 -7.97 2.37
N THR A 35 0.88 -9.09 3.03
CA THR A 35 1.24 -10.42 2.55
C THR A 35 -0.03 -11.21 2.26
N ALA A 36 -0.17 -11.77 1.06
CA ALA A 36 -1.26 -12.66 0.71
C ALA A 36 -0.76 -14.11 0.75
N LEU A 37 -1.26 -14.91 1.70
CA LEU A 37 -0.87 -16.30 1.88
C LEU A 37 -2.12 -17.14 2.17
N ASN A 38 -2.27 -18.27 1.47
CA ASN A 38 -3.35 -19.25 1.67
C ASN A 38 -4.77 -18.65 1.73
N GLY A 39 -5.06 -17.65 0.88
CA GLY A 39 -6.37 -16.99 0.84
C GLY A 39 -6.63 -16.00 1.97
N LYS A 40 -5.66 -15.76 2.85
CA LYS A 40 -5.66 -14.71 3.88
C LYS A 40 -4.73 -13.58 3.46
N ILE A 41 -5.10 -12.35 3.84
CA ILE A 41 -4.29 -11.15 3.64
C ILE A 41 -3.86 -10.68 5.02
N TYR A 42 -2.56 -10.77 5.28
CA TYR A 42 -1.92 -10.28 6.49
C TYR A 42 -1.54 -8.82 6.28
N PHE A 43 -2.05 -7.97 7.16
CA PHE A 43 -1.70 -6.57 7.26
C PHE A 43 -0.85 -6.36 8.51
N ARG A 44 0.33 -5.81 8.32
CA ARG A 44 1.27 -5.47 9.38
C ARG A 44 1.75 -4.04 9.19
N SER A 45 1.90 -3.32 10.29
CA SER A 45 2.37 -1.94 10.31
C SER A 45 3.63 -1.87 11.15
N TYR A 46 4.66 -1.30 10.54
CA TYR A 46 5.99 -1.17 11.12
C TYR A 46 6.36 0.30 11.20
N LYS A 47 6.93 0.71 12.32
CA LYS A 47 7.61 1.98 12.47
C LYS A 47 9.04 1.86 11.94
N LEU A 48 9.48 2.87 11.21
CA LEU A 48 10.84 2.96 10.69
C LEU A 48 11.76 3.65 11.70
N LEU A 49 12.87 2.99 12.00
CA LEU A 49 13.98 3.52 12.78
C LEU A 49 15.21 3.64 11.87
N LEU A 50 15.62 4.87 11.61
CA LEU A 50 16.80 5.17 10.79
C LEU A 50 18.04 5.24 11.67
N LYS A 51 18.90 4.23 11.58
CA LYS A 51 20.18 4.16 12.29
C LYS A 51 21.34 4.62 11.40
N LYS A 52 22.41 5.12 12.03
CA LYS A 52 23.65 5.50 11.34
C LYS A 52 24.32 4.26 10.75
N SER A 53 24.66 4.32 9.46
CA SER A 53 25.21 3.19 8.68
C SER A 53 26.61 3.44 8.10
N GLY A 54 27.16 4.65 8.26
CA GLY A 54 28.45 5.03 7.68
C GLY A 54 28.45 5.28 6.16
N CYS A 55 27.33 5.03 5.48
CA CYS A 55 27.12 5.29 4.06
C CYS A 55 26.02 6.35 3.85
N ARG A 56 25.81 6.78 2.59
CA ARG A 56 24.75 7.74 2.22
C ARG A 56 23.33 7.24 2.53
N THR A 57 23.12 5.91 2.56
CA THR A 57 21.84 5.27 2.87
C THR A 57 21.79 4.85 4.34
N PRO A 58 20.83 5.34 5.15
CA PRO A 58 20.72 4.96 6.56
C PRO A 58 20.36 3.48 6.72
N ARG A 59 20.74 2.89 7.85
CA ARG A 59 20.34 1.52 8.18
C ARG A 59 18.90 1.54 8.67
N ILE A 60 18.04 0.78 8.02
CA ILE A 60 16.62 0.72 8.35
C ILE A 60 16.39 -0.43 9.33
N GLU A 61 15.79 -0.12 10.47
CA GLU A 61 15.26 -1.08 11.43
C GLU A 61 13.76 -0.89 11.54
N LEU A 62 13.03 -1.98 11.73
CA LEU A 62 11.57 -1.98 11.79
C LEU A 62 11.14 -2.37 13.20
N GLU A 63 10.26 -1.57 13.79
CA GLU A 63 9.62 -1.85 15.07
C GLU A 63 8.13 -2.09 14.85
N GLU A 64 7.57 -3.19 15.39
CA GLU A 64 6.14 -3.43 15.31
C GLU A 64 5.40 -2.46 16.23
N MET A 65 4.66 -1.53 15.62
CA MET A 65 3.87 -0.53 16.35
C MET A 65 2.36 -0.80 16.23
N GLY A 66 1.96 -1.75 15.36
CA GLY A 66 0.56 -2.11 15.08
C GLY A 66 -0.12 -1.19 14.05
N PRO A 67 -1.33 -1.52 13.54
CA PRO A 67 -2.17 -2.69 13.80
C PRO A 67 -1.73 -3.95 13.04
N SER A 68 -2.01 -5.10 13.64
CA SER A 68 -1.80 -6.43 13.06
C SER A 68 -3.16 -7.03 12.73
N LEU A 69 -3.53 -7.01 11.44
CA LEU A 69 -4.84 -7.51 10.99
C LEU A 69 -4.68 -8.72 10.09
N ASP A 70 -5.51 -9.73 10.34
CA ASP A 70 -5.62 -10.92 9.50
C ASP A 70 -6.95 -10.86 8.76
N LEU A 71 -6.90 -10.45 7.49
CA LEU A 71 -8.07 -10.24 6.66
C LEU A 71 -8.38 -11.53 5.88
N VAL A 72 -9.64 -11.97 5.94
CA VAL A 72 -10.14 -13.09 5.14
C VAL A 72 -11.14 -12.53 4.12
N LEU A 73 -10.94 -12.88 2.86
CA LEU A 73 -11.83 -12.47 1.79
C LEU A 73 -13.11 -13.33 1.86
N ARG A 74 -14.27 -12.73 2.12
CA ARG A 74 -15.56 -13.46 2.25
C ARG A 74 -16.49 -13.26 1.05
N ARG A 75 -17.02 -12.05 0.84
CA ARG A 75 -17.91 -11.73 -0.29
C ARG A 75 -17.20 -10.77 -1.23
N THR A 76 -17.38 -10.97 -2.53
CA THR A 76 -16.77 -10.13 -3.57
C THR A 76 -17.82 -9.72 -4.57
N HIS A 77 -18.07 -8.43 -4.67
CA HIS A 77 -18.87 -7.85 -5.75
C HIS A 77 -17.93 -7.07 -6.67
N LEU A 78 -17.51 -7.71 -7.76
CA LEU A 78 -16.64 -7.09 -8.75
C LEU A 78 -17.47 -6.19 -9.67
N ALA A 79 -16.94 -5.02 -10.01
CA ALA A 79 -17.54 -4.18 -11.04
C ALA A 79 -17.47 -4.89 -12.40
N SER A 80 -18.45 -4.64 -13.26
CA SER A 80 -18.40 -5.12 -14.65
C SER A 80 -17.18 -4.54 -15.39
N ASP A 81 -16.67 -5.29 -16.36
CA ASP A 81 -15.46 -4.92 -17.10
C ASP A 81 -15.57 -3.55 -17.79
N ASP A 82 -16.78 -3.17 -18.21
CA ASP A 82 -17.03 -1.88 -18.85
C ASP A 82 -16.91 -0.70 -17.86
N LEU A 83 -17.48 -0.85 -16.65
CA LEU A 83 -17.33 0.14 -15.59
C LEU A 83 -15.88 0.26 -15.11
N TYR A 84 -15.15 -0.86 -15.09
CA TYR A 84 -13.74 -0.89 -14.71
C TYR A 84 -12.89 -0.11 -15.72
N LYS A 85 -13.09 -0.36 -17.03
CA LYS A 85 -12.39 0.35 -18.11
C LYS A 85 -12.68 1.85 -18.11
N LEU A 86 -13.95 2.25 -17.91
CA LEU A 86 -14.34 3.65 -17.80
C LEU A 86 -13.68 4.34 -16.61
N SER A 87 -13.69 3.70 -15.44
CA SER A 87 -13.13 4.25 -14.19
C SER A 87 -11.60 4.35 -14.18
N MET A 88 -10.91 3.63 -15.07
CA MET A 88 -9.45 3.67 -15.23
C MET A 88 -8.98 4.64 -16.32
N LYS A 89 -9.90 5.31 -17.01
CA LYS A 89 -9.56 6.25 -18.07
C LYS A 89 -8.89 7.48 -17.47
N MET A 90 -7.61 7.67 -17.77
CA MET A 90 -6.90 8.91 -17.41
C MET A 90 -7.37 10.07 -18.31
N PRO A 91 -7.61 11.27 -17.75
CA PRO A 91 -7.92 12.44 -18.55
C PRO A 91 -6.77 12.77 -19.52
N LYS A 92 -7.08 12.98 -20.80
CA LYS A 92 -6.07 13.26 -21.84
C LYS A 92 -5.33 14.60 -21.66
N ALA A 93 -5.76 15.44 -20.71
CA ALA A 93 -5.27 16.80 -20.52
C ALA A 93 -4.17 16.94 -19.44
N LEU A 94 -3.79 15.87 -18.75
CA LEU A 94 -2.67 15.87 -17.80
C LEU A 94 -1.49 15.15 -18.44
N LYS A 95 -0.59 15.94 -19.05
CA LYS A 95 0.74 15.49 -19.47
C LYS A 95 1.78 16.26 -18.67
#